data_AF-A0A3D0WB11-F1
#
_entry.id   AF-A0A3D0WB11-F1
#
_cell.length_a   1.000
_cell.length_b   1.000
_cell.length_c   1.000
_cell.angle_alpha   90.00
_cell.angle_beta   90.00
_cell.angle_gamma   90.00
#
_symmetry.space_group_name_H-M   'P 1'
#
loop_
_entity.id
_entity.type
_entity.pdbx_description
1 polymer ?
#
loop_
_entity_poly.entity_id
_entity_poly.type
_entity_poly.pdbx_seq_one_letter_code
_entity_poly.pdbx_strand_id
1 'polypeptide(L)'
;MLNLPAIDPDEAEMRRVVVAALSGVRVGDAVLAARIERVPDRRGGWLRFANGAALAIDRLDGAPLRLDDDAIVAATQIERAEPLIAAIEAALGVSLVPESLATEPPEGLIVTIEPGAAAR
;
A
#
# COMPACT_ATOMS: atom_id res chain seq x y z
N MET A 1 -11.87 -32.57 -8.71
CA MET A 1 -11.16 -32.42 -7.42
C MET A 1 -10.44 -31.08 -7.48
N LEU A 2 -10.91 -30.08 -6.73
CA LEU A 2 -10.29 -28.74 -6.73
C LEU A 2 -8.99 -28.83 -5.92
N ASN A 3 -7.84 -28.73 -6.60
CA ASN A 3 -6.54 -28.68 -5.95
C ASN A 3 -6.32 -27.23 -5.47
N LEU A 4 -6.76 -26.94 -4.25
CA LEU A 4 -6.51 -25.63 -3.65
C LEU A 4 -5.03 -25.60 -3.24
N PRO A 5 -4.25 -24.58 -3.65
CA PRO A 5 -2.87 -24.44 -3.23
C PRO A 5 -2.82 -24.38 -1.70
N ALA A 6 -1.98 -25.21 -1.09
CA ALA A 6 -1.72 -25.15 0.33
C ALA A 6 -1.03 -23.82 0.64
N ILE A 7 -1.71 -22.97 1.40
CA ILE A 7 -1.14 -21.76 1.97
C ILE A 7 -0.67 -22.07 3.39
N ASP A 8 0.46 -21.48 3.77
CA ASP A 8 0.91 -21.54 5.15
C ASP A 8 -0.10 -20.83 6.08
N PRO A 9 -0.45 -21.41 7.26
CA PRO A 9 -1.41 -20.79 8.17
C PRO A 9 -1.03 -19.40 8.66
N ASP A 10 0.26 -19.14 8.91
CA ASP A 10 0.73 -17.85 9.37
C ASP A 10 0.63 -16.81 8.25
N GLU A 11 0.92 -17.24 7.01
CA GLU A 11 0.70 -16.40 5.83
C GLU A 11 -0.79 -16.07 5.63
N ALA A 12 -1.69 -17.05 5.82
CA ALA A 12 -3.13 -16.83 5.71
C ALA A 12 -3.65 -15.85 6.77
N GLU A 13 -3.18 -15.97 8.02
CA GLU A 13 -3.56 -15.09 9.10
C GLU A 13 -3.01 -13.67 8.87
N MET A 14 -1.75 -13.54 8.44
CA MET A 14 -1.16 -12.25 8.08
C MET A 14 -1.98 -11.54 7.01
N ARG A 15 -2.35 -12.26 5.93
CA ARG A 15 -3.22 -11.73 4.86
C ARG A 15 -4.54 -11.22 5.39
N ARG A 16 -5.19 -11.99 6.27
CA ARG A 16 -6.48 -11.64 6.87
C ARG A 16 -6.38 -10.40 7.75
N VAL A 17 -5.38 -10.35 8.63
CA VAL A 17 -5.16 -9.24 9.58
C VAL A 17 -4.89 -7.95 8.82
N VAL A 18 -4.00 -7.98 7.81
CA VAL A 18 -3.65 -6.78 7.05
C VAL A 18 -4.86 -6.23 6.27
N VAL A 19 -5.62 -7.09 5.58
CA VAL A 19 -6.83 -6.65 4.85
C VAL A 19 -7.87 -6.06 5.79
N ALA A 20 -8.09 -6.69 6.94
CA ALA A 20 -9.04 -6.23 7.94
C ALA A 20 -8.63 -4.91 8.58
N ALA A 21 -7.34 -4.72 8.86
CA ALA A 21 -6.80 -3.50 9.46
C ALA A 21 -6.92 -2.29 8.52
N LEU A 22 -6.67 -2.49 7.22
CA LEU A 22 -6.65 -1.40 6.24
C LEU A 22 -8.02 -1.05 5.69
N SER A 23 -8.93 -2.02 5.58
CA SER A 23 -10.27 -1.77 5.02
C SER A 23 -11.12 -0.96 6.00
N GLY A 24 -11.73 0.13 5.52
CA GLY A 24 -12.56 1.02 6.33
C GLY A 24 -11.82 2.20 6.98
N VAL A 25 -10.49 2.25 6.87
CA VAL A 25 -9.68 3.39 7.35
C VAL A 25 -10.01 4.65 6.56
N ARG A 26 -10.14 5.79 7.23
CA ARG A 26 -10.42 7.09 6.59
C ARG A 26 -9.12 7.85 6.27
N VAL A 27 -9.03 8.37 5.05
CA VAL A 27 -7.94 9.24 4.59
C VAL A 27 -8.55 10.39 3.81
N GLY A 28 -8.53 11.60 4.37
CA GLY A 28 -9.29 12.73 3.83
C GLY A 28 -10.78 12.38 3.71
N ASP A 29 -11.36 12.62 2.54
CA ASP A 29 -12.77 12.29 2.22
C ASP A 29 -12.96 10.84 1.71
N ALA A 30 -11.88 10.06 1.61
CA ALA A 30 -11.91 8.69 1.13
C ALA A 30 -11.93 7.66 2.28
N VAL A 31 -12.48 6.49 1.99
CA VAL A 31 -12.37 5.29 2.82
C VAL A 31 -11.49 4.30 2.07
N LEU A 32 -10.56 3.63 2.74
CA LEU A 32 -9.71 2.63 2.10
C LEU A 32 -10.46 1.30 1.95
N ALA A 33 -10.30 0.65 0.80
CA ALA A 33 -10.62 -0.75 0.60
C ALA A 33 -9.32 -1.49 0.27
N ALA A 34 -9.02 -2.56 1.00
CA ALA A 34 -7.80 -3.34 0.81
C ALA A 34 -8.11 -4.73 0.26
N ARG A 35 -7.28 -5.21 -0.68
CA ARG A 35 -7.35 -6.58 -1.22
C ARG A 35 -5.97 -7.14 -1.51
N ILE A 36 -5.85 -8.46 -1.43
CA ILE A 36 -4.64 -9.19 -1.80
C ILE A 36 -4.66 -9.46 -3.29
N GLU A 37 -3.62 -9.02 -3.99
CA GLU A 37 -3.49 -9.18 -5.43
C GLU A 37 -2.20 -9.92 -5.77
N ARG A 38 -2.19 -10.60 -6.92
CA ARG A 38 -0.93 -10.95 -7.58
C ARG A 38 -0.31 -9.64 -8.08
N VAL A 39 1.03 -9.54 -8.07
CA VAL A 39 1.81 -8.34 -8.42
C VAL A 39 1.09 -7.49 -9.48
N PRO A 40 0.46 -6.37 -9.10
CA PRO A 40 -0.24 -5.50 -10.04
C PRO A 40 0.77 -4.82 -10.98
N ASP A 41 0.37 -4.52 -12.22
CA ASP A 41 1.14 -3.69 -13.17
C ASP A 41 1.21 -2.24 -12.65
N ARG A 42 2.02 -2.00 -11.61
CA ARG A 42 2.19 -0.67 -11.00
C ARG A 42 3.33 0.04 -11.70
N ARG A 43 2.98 1.04 -12.52
CA ARG A 43 3.92 1.85 -13.34
C ARG A 43 4.55 3.03 -12.59
N GLY A 44 4.51 3.04 -11.25
CA GLY A 44 4.78 4.23 -10.43
C GLY A 44 5.90 4.10 -9.40
N GLY A 45 6.67 3.01 -9.42
CA GLY A 45 7.71 2.74 -8.42
C GLY A 45 7.16 2.33 -7.05
N TRP A 46 8.06 1.82 -6.21
CA TRP A 46 7.80 1.35 -4.85
C TRP A 46 8.59 2.20 -3.87
N LEU A 47 7.90 2.87 -2.95
CA LEU A 47 8.50 3.53 -1.81
C LEU A 47 8.88 2.46 -0.79
N ARG A 48 10.19 2.26 -0.56
CA ARG A 48 10.73 1.32 0.42
C ARG A 48 10.92 2.02 1.76
N PHE A 49 10.65 1.28 2.83
CA PHE A 49 10.76 1.77 4.21
C PHE A 49 11.79 0.98 5.00
N ALA A 50 12.32 1.60 6.05
CA ALA A 50 13.36 1.02 6.92
C ALA A 50 12.98 -0.31 7.59
N ASN A 51 11.68 -0.57 7.74
CA ASN A 51 11.18 -1.83 8.30
C ASN A 51 11.06 -2.96 7.26
N GLY A 52 11.51 -2.73 6.01
CA GLY A 52 11.44 -3.67 4.91
C GLY A 52 10.10 -3.68 4.17
N ALA A 53 9.10 -2.92 4.61
CA ALA A 53 7.86 -2.74 3.86
C ALA A 53 8.11 -1.93 2.58
N ALA A 54 7.22 -2.09 1.60
CA ALA A 54 7.18 -1.20 0.47
C ALA A 54 5.73 -0.87 0.07
N LEU A 55 5.50 0.37 -0.33
CA LEU A 55 4.20 0.88 -0.76
C LEU A 55 4.33 1.44 -2.16
N ALA A 56 3.40 1.07 -3.03
CA ALA A 56 3.23 1.72 -4.32
C ALA A 56 1.90 2.46 -4.31
N ILE A 57 1.95 3.75 -4.64
CA ILE A 57 0.80 4.63 -4.67
C ILE A 57 0.56 4.99 -6.13
N ASP A 58 -0.38 4.30 -6.78
CA ASP A 58 -0.73 4.57 -8.18
C ASP A 58 -1.57 5.84 -8.33
N ARG A 59 -2.39 6.14 -7.32
CA ARG A 59 -3.27 7.30 -7.29
C ARG A 59 -3.34 7.91 -5.90
N LEU A 60 -3.44 9.24 -5.85
CA LEU A 60 -3.68 10.03 -4.67
C LEU A 60 -4.70 11.11 -5.02
N ASP A 61 -5.75 11.24 -4.21
CA ASP A 61 -6.86 12.18 -4.45
C ASP A 61 -7.49 12.06 -5.85
N GLY A 62 -7.58 10.82 -6.36
CA GLY A 62 -8.12 10.51 -7.68
C GLY A 62 -7.16 10.78 -8.86
N ALA A 63 -6.05 11.47 -8.64
CA ALA A 63 -5.03 11.74 -9.64
C ALA A 63 -3.94 10.65 -9.65
N PRO A 64 -3.38 10.27 -10.81
CA PRO A 64 -2.21 9.42 -10.86
C PRO A 64 -1.03 10.03 -10.07
N LEU A 65 -0.34 9.20 -9.30
CA LEU A 65 0.91 9.54 -8.63
C LEU A 65 2.02 8.67 -9.25
N ARG A 66 3.08 9.29 -9.75
CA ARG A 66 4.22 8.58 -10.35
C ARG A 66 5.49 9.13 -9.76
N LEU A 67 6.11 8.34 -8.89
CA LEU A 67 7.37 8.68 -8.28
C LEU A 67 8.42 8.72 -9.39
N ASP A 68 8.90 9.92 -9.68
CA ASP A 68 9.93 10.19 -10.70
C ASP A 68 11.32 9.95 -10.09
N ASP A 69 12.33 9.74 -10.93
CA ASP A 69 13.72 9.63 -10.50
C ASP A 69 14.29 11.01 -10.10
N ASP A 70 13.62 12.11 -10.44
CA ASP A 70 13.93 13.45 -9.93
C ASP A 70 13.62 13.55 -8.41
N ALA A 71 14.68 13.76 -7.61
CA ALA A 71 14.60 13.78 -6.16
C ALA A 71 13.67 14.87 -5.59
N ILE A 72 13.56 16.03 -6.26
CA ILE A 72 12.69 17.12 -5.80
C ILE A 72 11.23 16.74 -6.04
N VAL A 73 10.94 16.23 -7.24
CA VAL A 73 9.60 15.75 -7.60
C VAL A 73 9.18 14.59 -6.70
N ALA A 74 10.08 13.64 -6.45
CA ALA A 74 9.86 12.51 -5.54
C ALA A 74 9.52 12.98 -4.12
N ALA A 75 10.29 13.92 -3.56
CA ALA A 75 10.05 14.46 -2.23
C ALA A 75 8.67 15.12 -2.12
N THR A 76 8.31 15.98 -3.08
CA THR A 76 6.98 16.62 -3.10
C THR A 76 5.85 15.60 -3.22
N GLN A 77 6.04 14.52 -3.97
CA GLN A 77 5.02 13.47 -4.08
C GLN A 77 4.89 12.64 -2.79
N ILE A 78 5.99 12.38 -2.09
CA ILE A 78 6.00 11.69 -0.80
C ILE A 78 5.29 12.57 0.26
N GLU A 79 5.58 13.87 0.31
CA GLU A 79 4.90 14.81 1.21
C GLU A 79 3.39 14.82 0.96
N ARG A 80 2.96 14.82 -0.30
CA ARG A 80 1.52 14.71 -0.63
C ARG A 80 0.91 13.40 -0.13
N ALA A 81 1.66 12.30 -0.18
CA ALA A 81 1.22 10.98 0.26
C ALA A 81 1.26 10.79 1.79
N GLU A 82 1.84 11.72 2.56
CA GLU A 82 2.02 11.62 4.00
C GLU A 82 0.72 11.26 4.76
N PRO A 83 -0.45 11.86 4.48
CA PRO A 83 -1.69 11.49 5.18
C PRO A 83 -2.11 10.02 4.95
N LEU A 84 -1.85 9.48 3.76
CA LEU A 84 -2.12 8.07 3.46
C LEU A 84 -1.14 7.15 4.19
N ILE A 85 0.15 7.50 4.19
CA ILE A 85 1.18 6.74 4.90
C ILE A 85 0.88 6.70 6.41
N ALA A 86 0.56 7.85 7.00
CA ALA A 86 0.21 7.95 8.42
C ALA A 86 -1.03 7.12 8.79
N ALA A 87 -2.04 7.07 7.91
CA ALA A 87 -3.22 6.24 8.12
C ALA A 87 -2.89 4.73 8.07
N ILE A 88 -2.00 4.31 7.17
CA ILE A 88 -1.52 2.93 7.09
C ILE A 88 -0.70 2.56 8.33
N GLU A 89 0.21 3.44 8.77
CA GLU A 89 0.98 3.28 10.01
C GLU A 89 0.06 3.07 11.21
N ALA A 90 -0.92 3.95 11.39
CA ALA A 90 -1.88 3.87 12.48
C ALA A 90 -2.74 2.59 12.44
N ALA A 91 -3.17 2.19 11.24
CA ALA A 91 -4.01 1.01 11.06
C ALA A 91 -3.25 -0.30 11.34
N LEU A 92 -1.98 -0.36 10.96
CA LEU A 92 -1.14 -1.55 11.12
C LEU A 92 -0.33 -1.55 12.42
N GLY A 93 -0.27 -0.42 13.14
CA GLY A 93 0.56 -0.27 14.33
C GLY A 93 2.06 -0.33 14.03
N VAL A 94 2.49 0.14 12.85
CA VAL A 94 3.89 0.12 12.40
C VAL A 94 4.39 1.54 12.13
N SER A 95 5.72 1.70 12.06
CA SER A 95 6.34 2.93 11.56
C SER A 95 6.91 2.68 10.16
N LEU A 96 6.60 3.58 9.24
CA LEU A 96 6.99 3.59 7.84
C LEU A 96 7.87 4.83 7.58
N VAL A 97 9.17 4.68 7.83
CA VAL A 97 10.17 5.71 7.51
C VAL A 97 10.69 5.50 6.09
N PRO A 98 10.41 6.40 5.14
CA PRO A 98 10.85 6.24 3.75
C PRO A 98 12.38 6.22 3.65
N GLU A 99 12.92 5.29 2.86
CA GLU A 99 14.38 5.16 2.63
C GLU A 99 14.77 5.33 1.17
N SER A 100 14.02 4.74 0.24
CA SER A 100 14.37 4.75 -1.18
C SER A 100 13.17 4.49 -2.09
N LEU A 101 13.34 4.79 -3.37
CA LEU A 101 12.44 4.37 -4.44
C LEU A 101 13.03 3.15 -5.14
N ALA A 102 12.18 2.20 -5.51
CA ALA A 102 12.55 1.03 -6.28
C ALA A 102 11.61 0.78 -7.45
N THR A 103 12.14 0.33 -8.58
CA THR A 103 11.33 -0.05 -9.75
C THR A 103 10.77 -1.46 -9.62
N GLU A 104 11.45 -2.33 -8.87
CA GLU A 104 11.06 -3.73 -8.68
C GLU A 104 10.09 -3.90 -7.51
N PRO A 105 9.07 -4.77 -7.66
CA PRO A 105 8.14 -5.07 -6.59
C PRO A 105 8.85 -5.74 -5.41
N PRO A 106 8.39 -5.48 -4.17
CA PRO A 106 8.87 -6.22 -3.01
C PRO A 106 8.49 -7.69 -3.15
N GLU A 107 9.30 -8.55 -2.55
CA GLU A 107 8.91 -9.93 -2.33
C GLU A 107 7.86 -10.01 -1.20
N GLY A 108 6.94 -10.97 -1.28
CA GLY A 108 5.95 -11.24 -0.24
C GLY A 108 4.54 -10.75 -0.54
N LEU A 109 3.83 -10.32 0.51
CA LEU A 109 2.41 -9.98 0.43
C LEU A 109 2.19 -8.63 -0.22
N ILE A 110 1.49 -8.61 -1.36
CA ILE A 110 1.07 -7.36 -2.00
C ILE A 110 -0.38 -7.07 -1.66
N VAL A 111 -0.56 -5.94 -0.97
CA VAL A 111 -1.87 -5.36 -0.72
C VAL A 111 -2.09 -4.20 -1.68
N THR A 112 -3.24 -4.18 -2.32
CA THR A 112 -3.71 -3.02 -3.08
C THR A 112 -4.73 -2.29 -2.23
N ILE A 113 -4.54 -0.98 -2.11
CA ILE A 113 -5.45 -0.07 -1.44
C ILE A 113 -6.13 0.77 -2.52
N GLU A 114 -7.45 0.77 -2.53
CA GLU A 114 -8.25 1.57 -3.45
C GLU A 114 -9.28 2.43 -2.69
N PRO A 115 -9.77 3.53 -3.27
CA PRO A 115 -10.87 4.29 -2.69
C PRO A 115 -12.13 3.41 -2.64
N GLY A 116 -12.56 3.08 -1.43
CA GLY A 116 -13.87 2.54 -1.12
C GLY A 116 -14.93 3.64 -1.15
N ALA A 117 -16.19 3.23 -1.32
CA ALA A 117 -17.31 4.15 -1.18
C ALA A 117 -17.41 4.61 0.28
N ALA A 118 -17.43 5.92 0.51
CA ALA A 118 -17.85 6.45 1.81
C ALA A 118 -19.30 6.00 2.05
N ALA A 119 -19.53 5.20 3.09
CA ALA A 119 -20.88 4.92 3.55
C ALA A 119 -21.52 6.26 3.91
N ARG A 120 -22.51 6.67 3.11
CA ARG A 120 -23.34 7.86 3.34
C ARG A 120 -24.26 7.65 4.52
#